data_AF-A0A2Y9C5X1-F1
#
_entry.id   AF-A0A2Y9C5X1-F1
#
_cell.length_a   1.000
_cell.length_b   1.000
_cell.length_c   1.000
_cell.angle_alpha   90.00
_cell.angle_beta   90.00
_cell.angle_gamma   90.00
#
_symmetry.space_group_name_H-M   'P 1'
#
loop_
_entity.id
_entity.type
_entity.pdbx_description
1 polymer ?
#
loop_
_entity_poly.entity_id
_entity_poly.type
_entity_poly.pdbx_seq_one_letter_code
_entity_poly.pdbx_strand_id
1 'polypeptide(L)'
;MERRWVINEVKKYKVAIIFLVFNLVFYGVFVIHHYAADTYLTEALVWHETVMQYFMNARWLMSGFAYICEIFDIGYDTQQLMSWGISIVSITLASTIVYHLLLEKCKRCADTARGIWGILASFMLVSNVFMLEYFIFAEYTGMICLGILFDVIAAVFILKCIESQKVYQYFMGIAFAILGINGHQGSFAIFVIICVLFSRDMFANVKIFLKNNLIIGSAYLIPCFINIWETRVGGTSRATRNIDIAASFEKSTGDLINLFKSTANFMPYGTYALFVGILGIYFLYFIIRNRSWKVFIISAYCCIIAILGIYAPLLMTDINAIDVVPRTVYIMGGAIPIILILMLMNLEISPYKNILLSVIVILFLVMQYHGLLKIITGTYQANAVDRYESQYITSYLRDYEEKTGIKVTKMALYWDKNVSGYATGVTGYGAVNERVMSNDWAAPLAIQCLDGYKIESTEKSDEVYKEFFEGKDWTQINDEQFVVIGDTLHFCAY
;
A
#
# COMPACT_ATOMS: atom_id res chain seq x y z
N MET A 1 -32.81 15.69 26.72
CA MET A 1 -31.78 16.02 25.71
C MET A 1 -30.61 15.03 25.78
N GLU A 2 -30.17 14.63 26.98
CA GLU A 2 -29.10 13.64 27.22
C GLU A 2 -29.34 12.23 26.64
N ARG A 3 -30.57 11.67 26.73
CA ARG A 3 -30.87 10.35 26.15
C ARG A 3 -30.67 10.27 24.62
N ARG A 4 -30.94 11.34 23.87
CA ARG A 4 -30.70 11.38 22.40
C ARG A 4 -29.21 11.49 22.07
N TRP A 5 -28.43 12.16 22.90
CA TRP A 5 -26.98 12.27 22.74
C TRP A 5 -26.30 10.92 23.00
N VAL A 6 -26.63 10.24 24.10
CA VAL A 6 -26.12 8.89 24.43
C VAL A 6 -26.49 7.87 23.35
N ILE A 7 -27.71 7.89 22.82
CA ILE A 7 -28.13 6.97 21.73
C ILE A 7 -27.36 7.23 20.42
N ASN A 8 -27.04 8.49 20.10
CA ASN A 8 -26.27 8.84 18.91
C ASN A 8 -24.78 8.48 19.06
N GLU A 9 -24.19 8.69 20.23
CA GLU A 9 -22.80 8.29 20.52
C GLU A 9 -22.66 6.76 20.53
N VAL A 10 -23.58 6.02 21.19
CA VAL A 10 -23.61 4.54 21.16
C VAL A 10 -23.73 3.99 19.74
N LYS A 11 -24.43 4.67 18.82
CA LYS A 11 -24.49 4.27 17.40
C LYS A 11 -23.16 4.49 16.65
N LYS A 12 -22.40 5.54 16.98
CA LYS A 12 -21.07 5.80 16.39
C LYS A 12 -20.06 4.74 16.80
N TYR A 13 -20.00 4.41 18.09
CA TYR A 13 -19.09 3.37 18.60
C TYR A 13 -19.39 1.99 18.00
N LYS A 14 -20.67 1.66 17.75
CA LYS A 14 -21.05 0.40 17.09
C LYS A 14 -20.47 0.24 15.69
N VAL A 15 -20.44 1.30 14.89
CA VAL A 15 -19.92 1.21 13.51
C VAL A 15 -18.40 1.11 13.50
N ALA A 16 -17.70 1.84 14.39
CA ALA A 16 -16.26 1.69 14.54
C ALA A 16 -15.86 0.26 14.92
N ILE A 17 -16.63 -0.40 15.81
CA ILE A 17 -16.40 -1.80 16.17
C ILE A 17 -16.60 -2.74 14.97
N ILE A 18 -17.60 -2.48 14.11
CA ILE A 18 -17.80 -3.29 12.88
C ILE A 18 -16.59 -3.17 11.95
N PHE A 19 -16.09 -1.94 11.72
CA PHE A 19 -14.89 -1.74 10.93
C PHE A 19 -13.65 -2.39 11.55
N LEU A 20 -13.51 -2.32 12.88
CA LEU A 20 -12.44 -3.00 13.60
C LEU A 20 -12.48 -4.51 13.33
N VAL A 21 -13.65 -5.13 13.45
CA VAL A 21 -13.83 -6.57 13.17
C VAL A 21 -13.49 -6.89 11.72
N PHE A 22 -13.95 -6.09 10.74
CA PHE A 22 -13.60 -6.33 9.33
C PHE A 22 -12.10 -6.21 9.07
N ASN A 23 -11.45 -5.18 9.61
CA ASN A 23 -10.02 -5.00 9.47
C ASN A 23 -9.22 -6.11 10.16
N LEU A 24 -9.67 -6.61 11.32
CA LEU A 24 -9.07 -7.77 11.97
C LEU A 24 -9.29 -9.08 11.20
N VAL A 25 -10.46 -9.25 10.56
CA VAL A 25 -10.71 -10.43 9.71
C VAL A 25 -9.78 -10.44 8.50
N PHE A 26 -9.59 -9.29 7.85
CA PHE A 26 -8.74 -9.19 6.66
C PHE A 26 -7.25 -9.13 7.01
N TYR A 27 -6.84 -8.32 7.97
CA TYR A 27 -5.42 -8.01 8.22
C TYR A 27 -4.93 -8.40 9.61
N GLY A 28 -5.75 -9.08 10.41
CA GLY A 28 -5.37 -9.48 11.77
C GLY A 28 -4.26 -10.52 11.80
N VAL A 29 -4.12 -11.35 10.76
CA VAL A 29 -3.08 -12.39 10.70
C VAL A 29 -1.67 -11.78 10.67
N PHE A 30 -1.51 -10.60 10.08
CA PHE A 30 -0.23 -9.86 10.06
C PHE A 30 0.27 -9.40 11.43
N VAL A 31 -0.46 -9.68 12.52
CA VAL A 31 0.08 -9.57 13.88
C VAL A 31 1.21 -10.57 14.12
N ILE A 32 1.23 -11.69 13.38
CA ILE A 32 2.30 -12.67 13.45
C ILE A 32 3.50 -12.11 12.70
N HIS A 33 4.65 -12.14 13.36
CA HIS A 33 5.93 -11.68 12.88
C HIS A 33 6.25 -12.21 11.47
N HIS A 34 6.59 -11.30 10.56
CA HIS A 34 6.88 -11.60 9.15
C HIS A 34 7.83 -10.56 8.58
N TYR A 35 8.42 -10.89 7.43
CA TYR A 35 9.50 -10.14 6.82
C TYR A 35 9.26 -9.91 5.33
N ALA A 36 9.61 -8.71 4.90
CA ALA A 36 9.97 -8.36 3.53
C ALA A 36 11.46 -7.99 3.46
N ALA A 37 12.01 -7.77 2.27
CA ALA A 37 13.42 -7.41 2.11
C ALA A 37 13.81 -6.14 2.91
N ASP A 38 12.97 -5.10 2.89
CA ASP A 38 13.17 -3.86 3.66
C ASP A 38 13.10 -4.07 5.19
N THR A 39 12.37 -5.10 5.62
CA THR A 39 12.18 -5.48 7.03
C THR A 39 13.51 -5.95 7.63
N TYR A 40 14.27 -6.78 6.90
CA TYR A 40 15.61 -7.23 7.32
C TYR A 40 16.61 -6.07 7.42
N LEU A 41 16.55 -5.12 6.49
CA LEU A 41 17.39 -3.92 6.55
C LEU A 41 17.08 -3.11 7.81
N THR A 42 15.79 -2.89 8.11
CA THR A 42 15.39 -2.14 9.29
C THR A 42 15.79 -2.83 10.60
N GLU A 43 15.71 -4.16 10.66
CA GLU A 43 16.11 -4.95 11.84
C GLU A 43 17.63 -5.01 12.02
N ALA A 44 18.39 -5.10 10.93
CA ALA A 44 19.84 -5.17 10.97
C ALA A 44 20.48 -3.83 11.39
N LEU A 45 19.82 -2.71 11.09
CA LEU A 45 20.28 -1.36 11.41
C LEU A 45 19.95 -0.95 12.85
N VAL A 46 20.80 -0.13 13.45
CA VAL A 46 20.49 0.53 14.72
C VAL A 46 19.51 1.67 14.45
N TRP A 47 18.64 2.00 15.41
CA TRP A 47 17.59 3.02 15.24
C TRP A 47 18.08 4.35 14.66
N HIS A 48 19.25 4.83 15.09
CA HIS A 48 19.83 6.06 14.56
C HIS A 48 20.02 6.02 13.03
N GLU A 49 20.53 4.90 12.51
CA GLU A 49 20.75 4.69 11.07
C GLU A 49 19.40 4.56 10.34
N THR A 50 18.46 3.84 10.93
CA THR A 50 17.07 3.71 10.42
C THR A 50 16.38 5.08 10.30
N VAL A 51 16.52 5.96 11.30
CA VAL A 51 15.96 7.33 11.27
C VAL A 51 16.55 8.11 10.10
N MET A 52 17.88 8.08 9.95
CA MET A 52 18.58 8.77 8.86
C MET A 52 18.17 8.22 7.50
N GLN A 53 18.06 6.89 7.34
CA GLN A 53 17.64 6.27 6.10
C GLN A 53 16.24 6.73 5.66
N TYR A 54 15.27 6.73 6.57
CA TYR A 54 13.92 7.21 6.25
C TYR A 54 13.89 8.71 5.98
N PHE A 55 14.71 9.49 6.70
CA PHE A 55 14.77 10.93 6.54
C PHE A 55 15.32 11.30 5.17
N MET A 56 16.40 10.64 4.76
CA MET A 56 17.01 10.79 3.45
C MET A 56 16.03 10.44 2.33
N ASN A 57 15.14 9.47 2.56
CA ASN A 57 14.10 9.05 1.61
C ASN A 57 12.81 9.89 1.62
N ALA A 58 12.78 11.03 2.33
CA ALA A 58 11.59 11.87 2.50
C ALA A 58 10.36 11.12 3.03
N ARG A 59 10.60 10.15 3.91
CA ARG A 59 9.56 9.41 4.63
C ARG A 59 9.51 9.89 6.08
N TRP A 60 9.25 11.20 6.27
CA TRP A 60 9.50 11.84 7.57
C TRP A 60 8.56 11.36 8.66
N LEU A 61 7.37 10.86 8.31
CA LEU A 61 6.48 10.21 9.29
C LEU A 61 7.11 8.91 9.82
N MET A 62 7.77 8.13 8.95
CA MET A 62 8.52 6.94 9.35
C MET A 62 9.77 7.28 10.16
N SER A 63 10.50 8.34 9.78
CA SER A 63 11.63 8.85 10.55
C SER A 63 11.22 9.24 11.97
N GLY A 64 10.08 9.94 12.12
CA GLY A 64 9.56 10.32 13.43
C GLY A 64 9.21 9.11 14.29
N PHE A 65 8.63 8.06 13.69
CA PHE A 65 8.32 6.82 14.40
C PHE A 65 9.57 6.04 14.82
N ALA A 66 10.56 5.93 13.94
CA ALA A 66 11.85 5.31 14.27
C ALA A 66 12.58 6.09 15.39
N TYR A 67 12.49 7.42 15.37
CA TYR A 67 13.10 8.27 16.42
C TYR A 67 12.41 8.11 17.77
N ILE A 68 11.09 7.89 17.78
CA ILE A 68 10.38 7.49 19.01
C ILE A 68 10.91 6.14 19.50
N CYS A 69 11.12 5.17 18.61
CA CYS A 69 11.68 3.88 18.99
C CYS A 69 13.10 4.01 19.57
N GLU A 70 13.92 4.90 19.01
CA GLU A 70 15.26 5.23 19.52
C GLU A 70 15.21 5.81 20.95
N ILE A 71 14.38 6.83 21.19
CA ILE A 71 14.28 7.51 22.50
C ILE A 71 13.86 6.55 23.61
N PHE A 72 12.94 5.64 23.30
CA PHE A 72 12.36 4.72 24.28
C PHE A 72 13.02 3.34 24.29
N ASP A 73 14.08 3.13 23.50
CA ASP A 73 14.79 1.86 23.36
C ASP A 73 13.82 0.69 23.04
N ILE A 74 12.89 0.93 22.12
CA ILE A 74 11.89 -0.06 21.72
C ILE A 74 12.56 -1.08 20.82
N GLY A 75 12.51 -2.37 21.20
CA GLY A 75 13.02 -3.45 20.36
C GLY A 75 12.21 -3.65 19.08
N TYR A 76 12.84 -4.26 18.06
CA TYR A 76 12.28 -4.43 16.73
C TYR A 76 10.91 -5.15 16.71
N ASP A 77 10.78 -6.28 17.41
CA ASP A 77 9.52 -7.02 17.52
C ASP A 77 8.38 -6.18 18.10
N THR A 78 8.70 -5.36 19.10
CA THR A 78 7.72 -4.47 19.74
C THR A 78 7.33 -3.34 18.78
N GLN A 79 8.30 -2.81 18.02
CA GLN A 79 8.05 -1.83 16.98
C GLN A 79 7.10 -2.37 15.90
N GLN A 80 7.30 -3.61 15.42
CA GLN A 80 6.39 -4.22 14.45
C GLN A 80 4.97 -4.38 15.00
N LEU A 81 4.83 -4.86 16.24
CA LEU A 81 3.52 -4.98 16.89
C LEU A 81 2.83 -3.62 17.03
N MET A 82 3.57 -2.57 17.38
CA MET A 82 3.06 -1.20 17.43
C MET A 82 2.64 -0.71 16.05
N SER A 83 3.45 -0.94 15.02
CA SER A 83 3.15 -0.61 13.63
C SER A 83 1.84 -1.28 13.17
N TRP A 84 1.69 -2.59 13.39
CA TRP A 84 0.45 -3.31 13.13
C TRP A 84 -0.74 -2.73 13.91
N GLY A 85 -0.60 -2.47 15.21
CA GLY A 85 -1.67 -1.89 16.02
C GLY A 85 -2.12 -0.51 15.54
N ILE A 86 -1.16 0.37 15.21
CA ILE A 86 -1.42 1.68 14.62
C ILE A 86 -2.14 1.54 13.28
N SER A 87 -1.75 0.55 12.45
CA SER A 87 -2.37 0.31 11.15
C SER A 87 -3.86 0.01 11.29
N ILE A 88 -4.22 -0.98 12.13
CA ILE A 88 -5.59 -1.44 12.35
C ILE A 88 -6.46 -0.31 12.91
N VAL A 89 -5.95 0.43 13.89
CA VAL A 89 -6.65 1.59 14.45
C VAL A 89 -6.86 2.66 13.38
N SER A 90 -5.84 2.98 12.60
CA SER A 90 -5.89 4.06 11.61
C SER A 90 -6.89 3.78 10.50
N ILE A 91 -6.86 2.59 9.88
CA ILE A 91 -7.80 2.22 8.81
C ILE A 91 -9.24 2.06 9.33
N THR A 92 -9.41 1.67 10.59
CA THR A 92 -10.71 1.61 11.27
C THR A 92 -11.30 3.00 11.47
N LEU A 93 -10.49 3.94 11.98
CA LEU A 93 -10.92 5.33 12.17
C LEU A 93 -11.19 6.02 10.82
N ALA A 94 -10.32 5.81 9.83
CA ALA A 94 -10.49 6.33 8.47
C ALA A 94 -11.83 5.85 7.85
N SER A 95 -12.09 4.55 7.91
CA SER A 95 -13.35 3.96 7.42
C SER A 95 -14.58 4.54 8.15
N THR A 96 -14.46 4.74 9.47
CA THR A 96 -15.51 5.35 10.30
C THR A 96 -15.79 6.80 9.89
N ILE A 97 -14.75 7.59 9.62
CA ILE A 97 -14.88 8.98 9.16
C ILE A 97 -15.54 9.03 7.77
N VAL A 98 -15.08 8.20 6.82
CA VAL A 98 -15.68 8.10 5.48
C VAL A 98 -17.16 7.72 5.57
N TYR A 99 -17.52 6.77 6.43
CA TYR A 99 -18.91 6.39 6.65
C TYR A 99 -19.76 7.56 7.18
N HIS A 100 -19.22 8.35 8.12
CA HIS A 100 -19.92 9.53 8.62
C HIS A 100 -20.08 10.63 7.55
N LEU A 101 -19.07 10.85 6.71
CA LEU A 101 -19.19 11.74 5.55
C LEU A 101 -20.30 11.28 4.61
N LEU A 102 -20.35 9.97 4.33
CA LEU A 102 -21.38 9.37 3.50
C LEU A 102 -22.78 9.56 4.11
N LEU A 103 -22.96 9.29 5.40
CA LEU A 103 -24.26 9.51 6.09
C LEU A 103 -24.71 10.97 6.05
N GLU A 104 -23.78 11.92 6.19
CA GLU A 104 -24.10 13.34 6.17
C GLU A 104 -24.60 13.81 4.79
N LYS A 105 -24.03 13.26 3.71
CA LYS A 105 -24.40 13.63 2.34
C LYS A 105 -25.54 12.77 1.78
N CYS A 106 -25.65 11.53 2.21
CA CYS A 106 -26.73 10.62 1.88
C CYS A 106 -27.72 10.53 3.05
N LYS A 107 -28.66 11.48 3.17
CA LYS A 107 -29.75 11.43 4.19
C LYS A 107 -30.53 10.11 4.17
N ARG A 108 -30.55 9.45 3.00
CA ARG A 108 -31.17 8.15 2.73
C ARG A 108 -30.39 6.96 3.31
N CYS A 109 -29.10 7.12 3.60
CA CYS A 109 -28.23 6.09 4.15
C CYS A 109 -28.43 5.87 5.67
N ALA A 110 -29.30 6.67 6.32
CA ALA A 110 -29.74 6.46 7.69
C ALA A 110 -30.74 5.28 7.86
N ASP A 111 -31.28 4.74 6.76
CA ASP A 111 -32.09 3.51 6.74
C ASP A 111 -31.20 2.28 6.98
N THR A 112 -31.64 1.34 7.82
CA THR A 112 -30.85 0.20 8.32
C THR A 112 -30.21 -0.63 7.19
N ALA A 113 -30.93 -0.82 6.07
CA ALA A 113 -30.40 -1.60 4.94
C ALA A 113 -29.43 -0.80 4.06
N ARG A 114 -29.57 0.54 3.97
CA ARG A 114 -28.60 1.40 3.26
C ARG A 114 -27.35 1.68 4.10
N GLY A 115 -27.48 1.62 5.44
CA GLY A 115 -26.37 1.69 6.37
C GLY A 115 -25.35 0.57 6.15
N ILE A 116 -25.80 -0.66 5.87
CA ILE A 116 -24.89 -1.79 5.56
C ILE A 116 -24.09 -1.51 4.29
N TRP A 117 -24.73 -1.01 3.23
CA TRP A 117 -24.04 -0.63 2.00
C TRP A 117 -23.05 0.52 2.20
N GLY A 118 -23.41 1.49 3.04
CA GLY A 118 -22.49 2.54 3.44
C GLY A 118 -21.28 2.00 4.18
N ILE A 119 -21.47 1.06 5.11
CA ILE A 119 -20.37 0.37 5.82
C ILE A 119 -19.47 -0.33 4.80
N LEU A 120 -20.01 -1.17 3.92
CA LEU A 120 -19.21 -1.91 2.93
C LEU A 120 -18.46 -0.98 1.99
N ALA A 121 -19.10 0.08 1.49
CA ALA A 121 -18.47 1.03 0.59
C ALA A 121 -17.36 1.84 1.27
N SER A 122 -17.56 2.26 2.52
CA SER A 122 -16.52 2.96 3.30
C SER A 122 -15.36 2.06 3.68
N PHE A 123 -15.63 0.81 4.08
CA PHE A 123 -14.58 -0.20 4.30
C PHE A 123 -13.78 -0.42 3.02
N MET A 124 -14.43 -0.72 1.90
CA MET A 124 -13.74 -0.99 0.65
C MET A 124 -12.98 0.22 0.10
N LEU A 125 -13.40 1.46 0.36
CA LEU A 125 -12.66 2.65 -0.10
C LEU A 125 -11.29 2.74 0.58
N VAL A 126 -11.22 2.43 1.88
CA VAL A 126 -10.00 2.48 2.69
C VAL A 126 -9.24 1.14 2.62
N SER A 127 -9.90 0.03 2.94
CA SER A 127 -9.34 -1.32 2.91
C SER A 127 -9.54 -1.98 1.54
N ASN A 128 -9.13 -1.27 0.49
CA ASN A 128 -9.30 -1.72 -0.90
C ASN A 128 -8.35 -2.88 -1.27
N VAL A 129 -8.48 -3.43 -2.47
CA VAL A 129 -7.68 -4.61 -2.90
C VAL A 129 -6.17 -4.39 -2.83
N PHE A 130 -5.68 -3.16 -3.03
CA PHE A 130 -4.25 -2.83 -3.03
C PHE A 130 -3.69 -2.51 -1.64
N MET A 131 -4.55 -2.38 -0.62
CA MET A 131 -4.15 -2.18 0.78
C MET A 131 -3.24 -3.29 1.31
N LEU A 132 -3.38 -4.51 0.77
CA LEU A 132 -2.63 -5.69 1.20
C LEU A 132 -1.12 -5.48 1.15
N GLU A 133 -0.60 -4.80 0.12
CA GLU A 133 0.83 -4.58 -0.01
C GLU A 133 1.39 -3.72 1.13
N TYR A 134 0.62 -2.79 1.70
CA TYR A 134 1.10 -2.01 2.85
C TYR A 134 1.30 -2.89 4.08
N PHE A 135 0.53 -3.97 4.24
CA PHE A 135 0.69 -4.90 5.35
C PHE A 135 1.86 -5.86 5.19
N ILE A 136 2.44 -6.01 3.99
CA ILE A 136 3.66 -6.81 3.77
C ILE A 136 4.89 -6.15 4.40
N PHE A 137 4.92 -4.82 4.46
CA PHE A 137 6.00 -4.05 5.08
C PHE A 137 5.71 -3.81 6.57
N ALA A 138 5.95 -4.84 7.38
CA ALA A 138 5.62 -4.88 8.80
C ALA A 138 6.17 -3.67 9.59
N GLU A 139 7.40 -3.26 9.28
CA GLU A 139 8.14 -2.21 9.98
C GLU A 139 7.48 -0.83 9.87
N TYR A 140 6.74 -0.53 8.80
CA TYR A 140 6.14 0.80 8.61
C TYR A 140 4.68 0.81 8.15
N THR A 141 4.01 -0.35 8.05
CA THR A 141 2.57 -0.44 7.75
C THR A 141 1.72 0.53 8.59
N GLY A 142 2.08 0.69 9.88
CA GLY A 142 1.44 1.63 10.80
C GLY A 142 1.51 3.07 10.31
N MET A 143 2.67 3.53 9.86
CA MET A 143 2.85 4.91 9.40
C MET A 143 2.19 5.16 8.04
N ILE A 144 2.18 4.17 7.14
CA ILE A 144 1.44 4.29 5.88
C ILE A 144 -0.07 4.42 6.15
N CYS A 145 -0.61 3.52 6.98
CA CYS A 145 -2.03 3.54 7.33
C CYS A 145 -2.44 4.77 8.14
N LEU A 146 -1.53 5.28 8.99
CA LEU A 146 -1.71 6.56 9.68
C LEU A 146 -1.74 7.73 8.69
N GLY A 147 -0.91 7.67 7.64
CA GLY A 147 -0.96 8.61 6.51
C GLY A 147 -2.35 8.65 5.86
N ILE A 148 -2.95 7.49 5.56
CA ILE A 148 -4.32 7.41 5.03
C ILE A 148 -5.34 8.05 5.97
N LEU A 149 -5.21 7.84 7.29
CA LEU A 149 -6.08 8.49 8.27
C LEU A 149 -5.94 10.01 8.20
N PHE A 150 -4.71 10.53 8.13
CA PHE A 150 -4.46 11.96 7.98
C PHE A 150 -5.01 12.51 6.66
N ASP A 151 -4.91 11.79 5.55
CA ASP A 151 -5.52 12.16 4.27
C ASP A 151 -7.04 12.28 4.36
N VAL A 152 -7.69 11.35 5.06
CA VAL A 152 -9.14 11.36 5.29
C VAL A 152 -9.52 12.53 6.21
N ILE A 153 -8.76 12.80 7.27
CA ILE A 153 -8.97 13.95 8.17
C ILE A 153 -8.76 15.28 7.42
N ALA A 154 -7.72 15.37 6.57
CA ALA A 154 -7.47 16.51 5.72
C ALA A 154 -8.68 16.80 4.82
N ALA A 155 -9.25 15.76 4.20
CA ALA A 155 -10.44 15.90 3.38
C ALA A 155 -11.63 16.45 4.18
N VAL A 156 -11.85 15.98 5.42
CA VAL A 156 -12.89 16.53 6.30
C VAL A 156 -12.69 18.02 6.54
N PHE A 157 -11.47 18.47 6.82
CA PHE A 157 -11.19 19.89 7.05
C PHE A 157 -11.40 20.73 5.80
N ILE A 158 -10.96 20.27 4.63
CA ILE A 158 -11.17 20.96 3.35
C ILE A 158 -12.65 21.03 2.98
N LEU A 159 -13.40 19.94 3.17
CA LEU A 159 -14.86 19.92 2.97
C LEU A 159 -15.56 20.93 3.89
N LYS A 160 -15.19 20.98 5.18
CA LYS A 160 -15.71 22.00 6.11
C LYS A 160 -15.31 23.42 5.71
N CYS A 161 -14.11 23.61 5.15
CA CYS A 161 -13.66 24.91 4.66
C CYS A 161 -14.53 25.38 3.49
N ILE A 162 -14.88 24.48 2.57
CA ILE A 162 -15.78 24.78 1.46
C ILE A 162 -17.16 25.21 1.98
N GLU A 163 -17.67 24.56 3.03
CA GLU A 163 -18.99 24.88 3.59
C GLU A 163 -19.00 26.16 4.44
N SER A 164 -18.02 26.31 5.33
CA SER A 164 -18.01 27.37 6.34
C SER A 164 -17.16 28.59 5.96
N GLN A 165 -16.34 28.46 4.92
CA GLN A 165 -15.42 29.50 4.41
C GLN A 165 -14.40 29.98 5.46
N LYS A 166 -14.10 29.15 6.47
CA LYS A 166 -13.14 29.46 7.53
C LYS A 166 -11.73 29.05 7.15
N VAL A 167 -10.84 30.04 7.04
CA VAL A 167 -9.45 29.85 6.59
C VAL A 167 -8.64 28.90 7.48
N TYR A 168 -8.88 28.86 8.80
CA TYR A 168 -8.15 27.92 9.67
C TYR A 168 -8.37 26.46 9.26
N GLN A 169 -9.54 26.12 8.71
CA GLN A 169 -9.84 24.75 8.26
C GLN A 169 -9.05 24.39 7.02
N TYR A 170 -8.79 25.37 6.14
CA TYR A 170 -7.90 25.19 5.01
C TYR A 170 -6.47 24.87 5.45
N PHE A 171 -5.92 25.66 6.40
CA PHE A 171 -4.58 25.42 6.92
C PHE A 171 -4.46 24.10 7.69
N MET A 172 -5.46 23.74 8.50
CA MET A 172 -5.49 22.42 9.15
C MET A 172 -5.58 21.29 8.13
N GLY A 173 -6.37 21.46 7.06
CA GLY A 173 -6.45 20.51 5.95
C GLY A 173 -5.09 20.29 5.29
N ILE A 174 -4.36 21.36 4.98
CA ILE A 174 -2.99 21.29 4.44
C ILE A 174 -2.04 20.61 5.42
N ALA A 175 -2.08 20.96 6.71
CA ALA A 175 -1.20 20.37 7.71
C ALA A 175 -1.38 18.85 7.80
N PHE A 176 -2.63 18.38 7.85
CA PHE A 176 -2.92 16.94 7.82
C PHE A 176 -2.54 16.30 6.47
N ALA A 177 -2.72 16.99 5.34
CA ALA A 177 -2.33 16.46 4.04
C ALA A 177 -0.80 16.31 3.89
N ILE A 178 0.00 17.21 4.50
CA ILE A 178 1.46 17.07 4.57
C ILE A 178 1.85 15.84 5.40
N LEU A 179 1.18 15.61 6.53
CA LEU A 179 1.41 14.40 7.33
C LEU A 179 0.96 13.13 6.58
N GLY A 180 -0.13 13.22 5.82
CA GLY A 180 -0.69 12.12 5.04
C GLY A 180 0.22 11.65 3.91
N ILE A 181 0.70 12.57 3.07
CA ILE A 181 1.64 12.24 1.97
C ILE A 181 2.97 11.69 2.49
N ASN A 182 3.42 12.13 3.68
CA ASN A 182 4.60 11.61 4.35
C ASN A 182 4.45 10.17 4.87
N GLY A 183 3.23 9.65 4.96
CA GLY A 183 2.98 8.23 5.19
C GLY A 183 3.34 7.40 3.96
N HIS A 184 2.76 7.71 2.81
CA HIS A 184 3.18 7.19 1.51
C HIS A 184 2.55 7.99 0.36
N GLN A 185 3.35 8.47 -0.60
CA GLN A 185 2.84 9.28 -1.73
C GLN A 185 1.77 8.56 -2.58
N GLY A 186 1.85 7.23 -2.67
CA GLY A 186 0.91 6.42 -3.46
C GLY A 186 -0.52 6.34 -2.90
N SER A 187 -0.73 6.63 -1.60
CA SER A 187 -2.08 6.67 -1.02
C SER A 187 -2.73 8.04 -1.11
N PHE A 188 -1.93 9.11 -1.31
CA PHE A 188 -2.37 10.50 -1.18
C PHE A 188 -3.56 10.89 -2.08
N ALA A 189 -3.72 10.22 -3.22
CA ALA A 189 -4.87 10.42 -4.12
C ALA A 189 -6.24 10.16 -3.44
N ILE A 190 -6.31 9.40 -2.34
CA ILE A 190 -7.56 9.21 -1.60
C ILE A 190 -8.13 10.53 -1.03
N PHE A 191 -7.26 11.47 -0.62
CA PHE A 191 -7.66 12.77 -0.08
C PHE A 191 -8.49 13.57 -1.11
N VAL A 192 -7.98 13.69 -2.35
CA VAL A 192 -8.67 14.45 -3.40
C VAL A 192 -9.96 13.76 -3.83
N ILE A 193 -9.99 12.43 -3.87
CA ILE A 193 -11.18 11.66 -4.20
C ILE A 193 -12.29 11.86 -3.17
N ILE A 194 -11.97 11.81 -1.87
CA ILE A 194 -12.95 12.09 -0.81
C ILE A 194 -13.46 13.53 -0.93
N CYS A 195 -12.57 14.51 -1.16
CA CYS A 195 -12.97 15.90 -1.36
C CYS A 195 -13.96 16.04 -2.52
N VAL A 196 -13.68 15.40 -3.66
CA VAL A 196 -14.54 15.47 -4.85
C VAL A 196 -15.87 14.75 -4.63
N LEU A 197 -15.85 13.53 -4.08
CA LEU A 197 -17.06 12.73 -3.85
C LEU A 197 -18.04 13.41 -2.89
N PHE A 198 -17.52 14.06 -1.84
CA PHE A 198 -18.36 14.61 -0.76
C PHE A 198 -18.50 16.14 -0.78
N SER A 199 -17.96 16.84 -1.78
CA SER A 199 -18.13 18.30 -1.91
C SER A 199 -19.58 18.65 -2.21
N ARG A 200 -20.22 19.45 -1.32
CA ARG A 200 -21.57 19.95 -1.56
C ARG A 200 -21.59 20.93 -2.71
N ASP A 201 -22.60 20.80 -3.56
CA ASP A 201 -22.93 21.78 -4.59
C ASP A 201 -21.80 22.09 -5.57
N MET A 202 -20.78 21.22 -5.68
CA MET A 202 -19.64 21.37 -6.60
C MET A 202 -20.11 21.65 -8.03
N PHE A 203 -21.21 21.02 -8.44
CA PHE A 203 -21.80 21.16 -9.78
C PHE A 203 -23.07 22.02 -9.79
N ALA A 204 -23.24 22.95 -8.85
CA ALA A 204 -24.39 23.86 -8.83
C ALA A 204 -24.26 24.98 -9.87
N ASN A 205 -23.06 25.58 -10.00
CA ASN A 205 -22.74 26.53 -11.06
C ASN A 205 -21.22 26.61 -11.27
N VAL A 206 -20.80 27.21 -12.40
CA VAL A 206 -19.38 27.30 -12.81
C VAL A 206 -18.52 28.04 -11.79
N LYS A 207 -19.03 29.10 -11.15
CA LYS A 207 -18.26 29.88 -10.16
C LYS A 207 -17.95 29.05 -8.91
N ILE A 208 -18.93 28.32 -8.39
CA ILE A 208 -18.74 27.40 -7.25
C ILE A 208 -17.82 26.25 -7.65
N PHE A 209 -18.01 25.68 -8.84
CA PHE A 209 -17.16 24.62 -9.36
C PHE A 209 -15.68 25.03 -9.38
N LEU A 210 -15.37 26.18 -10.00
CA LEU A 210 -14.00 26.70 -10.09
C LEU A 210 -13.42 27.03 -8.71
N LYS A 211 -14.20 27.67 -7.83
CA LYS A 211 -13.76 28.00 -6.46
C LYS A 211 -13.43 26.74 -5.65
N ASN A 212 -14.31 25.75 -5.66
CA ASN A 212 -14.10 24.51 -4.90
C ASN A 212 -12.93 23.72 -5.45
N ASN A 213 -12.77 23.66 -6.78
CA ASN A 213 -11.61 23.05 -7.42
C ASN A 213 -10.30 23.76 -7.07
N LEU A 214 -10.31 25.09 -7.02
CA LEU A 214 -9.11 25.83 -6.62
C LEU A 214 -8.70 25.49 -5.19
N ILE A 215 -9.66 25.45 -4.25
CA ILE A 215 -9.40 25.10 -2.85
C ILE A 215 -8.89 23.66 -2.72
N ILE A 216 -9.55 22.70 -3.36
CA ILE A 216 -9.16 21.27 -3.31
C ILE A 216 -7.80 21.08 -3.98
N GLY A 217 -7.62 21.65 -5.18
CA GLY A 217 -6.39 21.55 -5.97
C GLY A 217 -5.20 22.19 -5.26
N SER A 218 -5.35 23.37 -4.68
CA SER A 218 -4.26 24.00 -3.91
C SER A 218 -3.94 23.24 -2.63
N ALA A 219 -4.95 22.68 -1.94
CA ALA A 219 -4.74 21.83 -0.78
C ALA A 219 -4.07 20.49 -1.11
N TYR A 220 -4.16 20.01 -2.35
CA TYR A 220 -3.43 18.84 -2.85
C TYR A 220 -2.00 19.19 -3.28
N LEU A 221 -1.84 20.26 -4.08
CA LEU A 221 -0.56 20.62 -4.67
C LEU A 221 0.47 21.12 -3.64
N ILE A 222 0.04 21.85 -2.61
CA ILE A 222 0.96 22.37 -1.58
C ILE A 222 1.71 21.23 -0.87
N PRO A 223 1.05 20.19 -0.32
CA PRO A 223 1.71 19.00 0.21
C PRO A 223 2.63 18.31 -0.80
N CYS A 224 2.23 18.16 -2.06
CA CYS A 224 3.10 17.58 -3.09
C CYS A 224 4.40 18.38 -3.31
N PHE A 225 4.32 19.71 -3.37
CA PHE A 225 5.51 20.56 -3.50
C PHE A 225 6.41 20.49 -2.25
N ILE A 226 5.80 20.40 -1.07
CA ILE A 226 6.55 20.20 0.17
C ILE A 226 7.26 18.85 0.12
N ASN A 227 6.58 17.77 -0.27
CA ASN A 227 7.21 16.47 -0.38
C ASN A 227 8.35 16.41 -1.41
N ILE A 228 8.20 17.07 -2.56
CA ILE A 228 9.31 17.24 -3.51
C ILE A 228 10.47 18.03 -2.87
N TRP A 229 10.18 19.06 -2.07
CA TRP A 229 11.22 19.76 -1.33
C TRP A 229 11.89 18.86 -0.28
N GLU A 230 11.13 18.05 0.47
CA GLU A 230 11.64 17.06 1.42
C GLU A 230 12.59 16.06 0.75
N THR A 231 12.26 15.54 -0.45
CA THR A 231 13.12 14.61 -1.21
C THR A 231 14.45 15.22 -1.63
N ARG A 232 14.49 16.54 -1.87
CA ARG A 232 15.72 17.28 -2.20
C ARG A 232 16.57 17.54 -0.97
N VAL A 233 15.95 17.85 0.17
CA VAL A 233 16.63 18.02 1.46
C VAL A 233 17.23 16.68 1.93
N GLY A 234 16.49 15.59 1.77
CA GLY A 234 16.95 14.24 2.14
C GLY A 234 18.04 13.68 1.23
N GLY A 235 18.27 14.27 0.05
CA GLY A 235 19.34 13.84 -0.85
C GLY A 235 19.04 12.57 -1.66
N THR A 236 17.75 12.19 -1.83
CA THR A 236 17.39 11.00 -2.61
C THR A 236 17.94 11.03 -4.04
N SER A 237 18.58 9.94 -4.45
CA SER A 237 19.03 9.74 -5.84
C SER A 237 17.86 9.51 -6.82
N ARG A 238 16.69 9.11 -6.30
CA ARG A 238 15.48 8.80 -7.08
C ARG A 238 14.71 10.06 -7.56
N ALA A 239 15.01 11.24 -7.01
CA ALA A 239 14.30 12.46 -7.35
C ALA A 239 14.94 13.22 -8.53
N THR A 240 14.15 13.41 -9.59
CA THR A 240 14.28 14.55 -10.55
C THR A 240 15.62 14.72 -11.28
N ARG A 241 16.30 13.63 -11.70
CA ARG A 241 17.49 13.77 -12.56
C ARG A 241 17.14 13.81 -14.05
N ASN A 242 16.27 12.91 -14.55
CA ASN A 242 15.78 12.93 -15.93
C ASN A 242 14.27 12.62 -16.01
N ILE A 243 13.42 13.65 -15.92
CA ILE A 243 11.97 13.48 -16.13
C ILE A 243 11.66 13.62 -17.63
N ASP A 244 11.28 12.52 -18.27
CA ASP A 244 10.62 12.55 -19.57
C ASP A 244 9.18 12.06 -19.41
N ILE A 245 8.26 13.03 -19.41
CA ILE A 245 6.84 12.83 -19.13
C ILE A 245 6.19 11.89 -20.15
N ALA A 246 6.62 11.94 -21.42
CA ALA A 246 6.02 11.14 -22.49
C ALA A 246 6.40 9.67 -22.33
N ALA A 247 7.70 9.40 -22.15
CA ALA A 247 8.18 8.04 -21.90
C ALA A 247 7.68 7.49 -20.55
N SER A 248 7.64 8.31 -19.50
CA SER A 248 7.04 7.93 -18.21
C SER A 248 5.55 7.56 -18.36
N PHE A 249 4.79 8.31 -19.16
CA PHE A 249 3.38 8.02 -19.41
C PHE A 249 3.20 6.70 -20.19
N GLU A 250 4.00 6.46 -21.22
CA GLU A 250 3.93 5.24 -22.02
C GLU A 250 4.25 4.00 -21.18
N LYS A 251 5.39 4.00 -20.47
CA LYS A 251 5.81 2.92 -19.57
C LYS A 251 4.74 2.66 -18.51
N SER A 252 4.33 3.72 -17.79
CA SER A 252 3.34 3.61 -16.71
C SER A 252 2.00 3.07 -17.22
N THR A 253 1.57 3.45 -18.43
CA THR A 253 0.28 2.99 -18.97
C THR A 253 0.27 1.48 -19.24
N GLY A 254 1.35 0.94 -19.81
CA GLY A 254 1.49 -0.50 -20.01
C GLY A 254 1.41 -1.27 -18.70
N ASP A 255 2.19 -0.82 -17.70
CA ASP A 255 2.26 -1.47 -16.39
C ASP A 255 0.97 -1.31 -15.59
N LEU A 256 0.29 -0.16 -15.68
CA LEU A 256 -1.04 0.06 -15.08
C LEU A 256 -2.09 -0.86 -15.69
N ILE A 257 -2.11 -1.05 -17.01
CA ILE A 257 -3.05 -1.98 -17.66
C ILE A 257 -2.78 -3.41 -17.19
N ASN A 258 -1.50 -3.79 -17.08
CA ASN A 258 -1.10 -5.09 -16.58
C ASN A 258 -1.53 -5.28 -15.13
N LEU A 259 -1.26 -4.29 -14.26
CA LEU A 259 -1.66 -4.32 -12.85
C LEU A 259 -3.19 -4.32 -12.67
N PHE A 260 -3.95 -3.66 -13.56
CA PHE A 260 -5.42 -3.69 -13.52
C PHE A 260 -5.97 -5.10 -13.76
N LYS A 261 -5.29 -5.87 -14.61
CA LYS A 261 -5.67 -7.25 -14.93
C LYS A 261 -5.11 -8.25 -13.94
N SER A 262 -3.83 -8.14 -13.56
CA SER A 262 -3.15 -9.08 -12.67
C SER A 262 -3.48 -8.83 -11.20
N THR A 263 -3.77 -7.58 -10.82
CA THR A 263 -3.93 -7.13 -9.43
C THR A 263 -2.80 -7.58 -8.51
N ALA A 264 -1.57 -7.61 -9.02
CA ALA A 264 -0.42 -8.14 -8.30
C ALA A 264 -0.64 -9.57 -7.76
N ASN A 265 -1.43 -10.37 -8.50
CA ASN A 265 -1.87 -11.71 -8.11
C ASN A 265 -2.75 -11.79 -6.85
N PHE A 266 -3.26 -10.65 -6.37
CA PHE A 266 -4.21 -10.57 -5.25
C PHE A 266 -5.61 -11.06 -5.64
N MET A 267 -5.90 -11.15 -6.94
CA MET A 267 -7.08 -11.82 -7.49
C MET A 267 -6.68 -12.59 -8.74
N PRO A 268 -7.48 -13.59 -9.17
CA PRO A 268 -7.23 -14.25 -10.45
C PRO A 268 -7.25 -13.24 -11.60
N TYR A 269 -6.40 -13.46 -12.60
CA TYR A 269 -6.20 -12.55 -13.72
C TYR A 269 -7.54 -12.14 -14.38
N GLY A 270 -7.74 -10.83 -14.55
CA GLY A 270 -8.93 -10.22 -15.15
C GLY A 270 -10.14 -10.10 -14.23
N THR A 271 -10.12 -10.70 -13.04
CA THR A 271 -11.28 -10.72 -12.14
C THR A 271 -11.66 -9.33 -11.63
N TYR A 272 -10.69 -8.52 -11.22
CA TYR A 272 -10.97 -7.16 -10.76
C TYR A 272 -11.53 -6.29 -11.89
N ALA A 273 -10.91 -6.33 -13.07
CA ALA A 273 -11.39 -5.65 -14.26
C ALA A 273 -12.82 -6.07 -14.63
N LEU A 274 -13.14 -7.36 -14.51
CA LEU A 274 -14.50 -7.89 -14.72
C LEU A 274 -15.50 -7.29 -13.72
N PHE A 275 -15.19 -7.28 -12.42
CA PHE A 275 -16.07 -6.69 -11.40
C PHE A 275 -16.30 -5.20 -11.61
N VAL A 276 -15.23 -4.45 -11.93
CA VAL A 276 -15.32 -3.02 -12.28
C VAL A 276 -16.20 -2.82 -13.52
N GLY A 277 -16.02 -3.65 -14.55
CA GLY A 277 -16.80 -3.60 -15.78
C GLY A 277 -18.29 -3.90 -15.55
N ILE A 278 -18.61 -4.99 -14.86
CA ILE A 278 -20.00 -5.37 -14.53
C ILE A 278 -20.68 -4.26 -13.72
N LEU A 279 -20.01 -3.78 -12.66
CA LEU A 279 -20.58 -2.74 -11.81
C LEU A 279 -20.72 -1.41 -12.56
N GLY A 280 -19.75 -1.07 -13.41
CA GLY A 280 -19.80 0.11 -14.27
C GLY A 280 -20.95 0.07 -15.29
N ILE A 281 -21.15 -1.06 -15.98
CA ILE A 281 -22.28 -1.26 -16.89
C ILE A 281 -23.60 -1.16 -16.11
N TYR A 282 -23.68 -1.78 -14.94
CA TYR A 282 -24.85 -1.73 -14.09
C TYR A 282 -25.19 -0.30 -13.62
N PHE A 283 -24.16 0.47 -13.28
CA PHE A 283 -24.28 1.87 -12.93
C PHE A 283 -24.77 2.73 -14.10
N LEU A 284 -24.18 2.56 -15.29
CA LEU A 284 -24.59 3.26 -16.51
C LEU A 284 -26.03 2.93 -16.90
N TYR A 285 -26.45 1.68 -16.78
CA TYR A 285 -27.83 1.26 -17.02
C TYR A 285 -28.83 2.07 -16.17
N PHE A 286 -28.56 2.24 -14.88
CA PHE A 286 -29.43 3.05 -14.01
C PHE A 286 -29.42 4.53 -14.35
N ILE A 287 -28.27 5.09 -14.72
CA ILE A 287 -28.19 6.49 -15.17
C ILE A 287 -29.08 6.71 -16.38
N ILE A 288 -28.99 5.84 -17.39
CA ILE A 288 -29.78 5.92 -18.63
C ILE A 288 -31.26 5.73 -18.32
N ARG A 289 -31.60 4.67 -17.56
CA ARG A 289 -32.99 4.36 -17.17
C ARG A 289 -33.66 5.50 -16.41
N ASN A 290 -32.94 6.12 -15.48
CA ASN A 290 -33.44 7.22 -14.66
C ASN A 290 -33.21 8.61 -15.30
N ARG A 291 -32.71 8.68 -16.55
CA ARG A 291 -32.36 9.91 -17.28
C ARG A 291 -31.53 10.91 -16.45
N SER A 292 -30.63 10.40 -15.63
CA SER A 292 -29.90 11.16 -14.61
C SER A 292 -28.55 11.67 -15.13
N TRP A 293 -28.54 12.45 -16.23
CA TRP A 293 -27.31 12.89 -16.91
C TRP A 293 -26.36 13.72 -16.04
N LYS A 294 -26.87 14.44 -15.03
CA LYS A 294 -26.02 15.12 -14.05
C LYS A 294 -25.09 14.14 -13.30
N VAL A 295 -25.60 12.94 -12.98
CA VAL A 295 -24.83 11.89 -12.31
C VAL A 295 -23.74 11.35 -13.22
N PHE A 296 -23.99 11.24 -14.53
CA PHE A 296 -22.97 10.88 -15.50
C PHE A 296 -21.80 11.87 -15.49
N ILE A 297 -22.09 13.18 -15.53
CA ILE A 297 -21.06 14.24 -15.53
C ILE A 297 -20.23 14.19 -14.24
N ILE A 298 -20.89 14.07 -13.08
CA ILE A 298 -20.21 13.93 -11.78
C ILE A 298 -19.28 12.71 -11.79
N SER A 299 -19.77 11.58 -12.31
CA SER A 299 -19.03 10.33 -12.35
C SER A 299 -17.83 10.41 -13.28
N ALA A 300 -17.99 10.98 -14.48
CA ALA A 300 -16.91 11.20 -15.43
C ALA A 300 -15.82 12.09 -14.84
N TYR A 301 -16.20 13.17 -14.14
CA TYR A 301 -15.26 14.03 -13.43
C TYR A 301 -14.52 13.27 -12.32
N CYS A 302 -15.21 12.47 -11.50
CA CYS A 302 -14.57 11.63 -10.48
C CYS A 302 -13.57 10.65 -11.09
N CYS A 303 -13.90 10.01 -12.22
CA CYS A 303 -12.99 9.13 -12.95
C CYS A 303 -11.74 9.86 -13.45
N ILE A 304 -11.89 11.07 -14.00
CA ILE A 304 -10.76 11.89 -14.43
C ILE A 304 -9.83 12.21 -13.25
N ILE A 305 -10.39 12.64 -12.11
CA ILE A 305 -9.60 12.94 -10.91
C ILE A 305 -8.89 11.68 -10.38
N ALA A 306 -9.55 10.52 -10.41
CA ALA A 306 -8.93 9.25 -9.99
C ALA A 306 -7.75 8.88 -10.90
N ILE A 307 -7.93 8.98 -12.22
CA ILE A 307 -6.87 8.74 -13.20
C ILE A 307 -5.70 9.69 -12.97
N LEU A 308 -5.98 10.99 -12.80
CA LEU A 308 -4.94 11.98 -12.51
C LEU A 308 -4.19 11.65 -11.20
N GLY A 309 -4.90 11.21 -10.17
CA GLY A 309 -4.31 10.77 -8.90
C GLY A 309 -3.41 9.54 -9.04
N ILE A 310 -3.75 8.61 -9.94
CA ILE A 310 -2.92 7.42 -10.25
C ILE A 310 -1.64 7.84 -10.98
N TYR A 311 -1.74 8.70 -11.99
CA TYR A 311 -0.59 9.10 -12.80
C TYR A 311 0.32 10.12 -12.11
N ALA A 312 -0.21 10.97 -11.23
CA ALA A 312 0.54 12.06 -10.60
C ALA A 312 1.89 11.62 -9.97
N PRO A 313 1.96 10.60 -9.09
CA PRO A 313 3.24 10.16 -8.53
C PRO A 313 4.16 9.50 -9.57
N LEU A 314 3.59 8.80 -10.56
CA LEU A 314 4.36 8.08 -11.59
C LEU A 314 5.06 9.03 -12.56
N LEU A 315 4.39 10.11 -12.96
CA LEU A 315 4.94 11.12 -13.88
C LEU A 315 6.06 11.97 -13.26
N MET A 316 6.16 12.01 -11.93
CA MET A 316 7.19 12.76 -11.20
C MET A 316 8.39 11.89 -10.81
N THR A 317 8.37 10.60 -11.15
CA THR A 317 9.44 9.64 -10.87
C THR A 317 10.35 9.48 -12.10
N ASP A 318 11.67 9.30 -11.87
CA ASP A 318 12.62 8.99 -12.95
C ASP A 318 12.22 7.69 -13.67
N ILE A 319 12.32 7.66 -15.01
CA ILE A 319 11.84 6.54 -15.84
C ILE A 319 12.44 5.20 -15.43
N ASN A 320 13.72 5.20 -15.04
CA ASN A 320 14.42 3.97 -14.63
C ASN A 320 13.96 3.49 -13.24
N ALA A 321 13.37 4.39 -12.44
CA ALA A 321 12.87 4.11 -11.10
C ALA A 321 11.33 3.97 -11.04
N ILE A 322 10.62 4.15 -12.17
CA ILE A 322 9.17 3.90 -12.21
C ILE A 322 8.93 2.40 -11.99
N ASP A 323 8.24 2.12 -10.89
CA ASP A 323 7.75 0.81 -10.51
C ASP A 323 6.26 0.91 -10.18
N VAL A 324 5.42 0.23 -10.99
CA VAL A 324 3.97 0.25 -10.86
C VAL A 324 3.53 -0.99 -10.07
N VAL A 325 3.35 -0.76 -8.78
CA VAL A 325 2.98 -1.75 -7.78
C VAL A 325 1.75 -1.25 -7.00
N PRO A 326 0.93 -2.14 -6.41
CA PRO A 326 -0.29 -1.75 -5.68
C PRO A 326 -0.11 -0.55 -4.73
N ARG A 327 1.03 -0.47 -4.02
CA ARG A 327 1.36 0.58 -3.06
C ARG A 327 1.52 1.97 -3.68
N THR A 328 1.99 2.07 -4.93
CA THR A 328 2.21 3.34 -5.64
C THR A 328 0.93 3.87 -6.30
N VAL A 329 -0.07 3.01 -6.52
CA VAL A 329 -1.33 3.34 -7.22
C VAL A 329 -2.56 2.90 -6.43
N TYR A 330 -2.51 3.00 -5.10
CA TYR A 330 -3.52 2.46 -4.18
C TYR A 330 -4.97 2.86 -4.52
N ILE A 331 -5.20 4.07 -5.03
CA ILE A 331 -6.55 4.55 -5.40
C ILE A 331 -7.18 3.75 -6.56
N MET A 332 -6.35 3.09 -7.38
CA MET A 332 -6.80 2.21 -8.45
C MET A 332 -7.58 1.00 -7.92
N GLY A 333 -7.23 0.50 -6.72
CA GLY A 333 -8.00 -0.50 -6.00
C GLY A 333 -9.36 0.00 -5.50
N GLY A 334 -9.57 1.33 -5.47
CA GLY A 334 -10.79 1.98 -5.01
C GLY A 334 -11.88 2.16 -6.07
N ALA A 335 -11.75 1.62 -7.29
CA ALA A 335 -12.72 1.85 -8.36
C ALA A 335 -14.14 1.34 -8.00
N ILE A 336 -14.24 0.13 -7.46
CA ILE A 336 -15.52 -0.47 -7.02
C ILE A 336 -16.22 0.38 -5.95
N PRO A 337 -15.59 0.72 -4.80
CA PRO A 337 -16.25 1.53 -3.78
C PRO A 337 -16.57 2.94 -4.26
N ILE A 338 -15.78 3.56 -5.14
CA ILE A 338 -16.12 4.86 -5.75
C ILE A 338 -17.44 4.76 -6.52
N ILE A 339 -17.61 3.73 -7.37
CA ILE A 339 -18.86 3.50 -8.11
C ILE A 339 -20.02 3.26 -7.14
N LEU A 340 -19.82 2.44 -6.10
CA LEU A 340 -20.85 2.18 -5.08
C LEU A 340 -21.27 3.45 -4.33
N ILE A 341 -20.33 4.31 -3.95
CA ILE A 341 -20.62 5.59 -3.29
C ILE A 341 -21.44 6.49 -4.21
N LEU A 342 -21.05 6.61 -5.49
CA LEU A 342 -21.78 7.39 -6.49
C LEU A 342 -23.21 6.85 -6.68
N MET A 343 -23.37 5.52 -6.72
CA MET A 343 -24.66 4.84 -6.75
C MET A 343 -25.51 5.16 -5.53
N LEU A 344 -24.95 5.04 -4.32
CA LEU A 344 -25.68 5.27 -3.06
C LEU A 344 -26.10 6.74 -2.88
N MET A 345 -25.25 7.67 -3.29
CA MET A 345 -25.51 9.11 -3.14
C MET A 345 -26.52 9.62 -4.16
N ASN A 346 -26.46 9.12 -5.39
CA ASN A 346 -27.15 9.78 -6.52
C ASN A 346 -28.27 8.94 -7.15
N LEU A 347 -28.35 7.63 -6.89
CA LEU A 347 -29.37 6.77 -7.48
C LEU A 347 -30.32 6.22 -6.41
N GLU A 348 -31.59 6.09 -6.79
CA GLU A 348 -32.62 5.49 -5.94
C GLU A 348 -32.54 3.97 -5.95
N ILE A 349 -31.50 3.45 -5.32
CA ILE A 349 -31.32 2.01 -5.17
C ILE A 349 -31.92 1.58 -3.83
N SER A 350 -32.85 0.64 -3.87
CA SER A 350 -33.36 -0.02 -2.66
C SER A 350 -32.46 -1.22 -2.32
N PRO A 351 -31.79 -1.22 -1.16
CA PRO A 351 -30.89 -2.30 -0.73
C PRO A 351 -31.52 -3.69 -0.72
N TYR A 352 -32.79 -3.76 -0.33
CA TYR A 352 -33.49 -5.03 -0.10
C TYR A 352 -34.15 -5.58 -1.37
N LYS A 353 -34.22 -4.78 -2.44
CA LYS A 353 -34.75 -5.22 -3.75
C LYS A 353 -33.66 -5.57 -4.75
N ASN A 354 -32.40 -5.25 -4.46
CA ASN A 354 -31.31 -5.34 -5.43
C ASN A 354 -30.35 -6.49 -5.12
N ILE A 355 -30.88 -7.72 -5.16
CA ILE A 355 -30.15 -8.96 -4.85
C ILE A 355 -28.90 -9.10 -5.73
N LEU A 356 -28.99 -8.74 -7.02
CA LEU A 356 -27.87 -8.81 -7.94
C LEU A 356 -26.67 -7.99 -7.46
N LEU A 357 -26.90 -6.74 -7.01
CA LEU A 357 -25.84 -5.89 -6.48
C LEU A 357 -25.22 -6.50 -5.22
N SER A 358 -26.05 -7.04 -4.30
CA SER A 358 -25.58 -7.76 -3.11
C SER A 358 -24.67 -8.93 -3.48
N VAL A 359 -25.10 -9.76 -4.42
CA VAL A 359 -24.32 -10.91 -4.89
C VAL A 359 -22.98 -10.46 -5.47
N ILE A 360 -22.96 -9.43 -6.33
CA ILE A 360 -21.73 -8.92 -6.94
C ILE A 360 -20.73 -8.46 -5.86
N VAL A 361 -21.19 -7.64 -4.90
CA VAL A 361 -20.29 -7.08 -3.88
C VAL A 361 -19.83 -8.14 -2.88
N ILE A 362 -20.68 -9.09 -2.50
CA ILE A 362 -20.28 -10.21 -1.63
C ILE A 362 -19.29 -11.11 -2.34
N LEU A 363 -19.54 -11.47 -3.61
CA LEU A 363 -18.60 -12.27 -4.40
C LEU A 363 -17.25 -11.55 -4.54
N PHE A 364 -17.25 -10.24 -4.81
CA PHE A 364 -16.02 -9.45 -4.85
C PHE A 364 -15.25 -9.52 -3.52
N LEU A 365 -15.92 -9.31 -2.38
CA LEU A 365 -15.28 -9.37 -1.06
C LEU A 365 -14.75 -10.77 -0.72
N VAL A 366 -15.48 -11.82 -1.08
CA VAL A 366 -15.03 -13.21 -0.90
C VAL A 366 -13.78 -13.49 -1.74
N MET A 367 -13.76 -13.04 -3.00
CA MET A 367 -12.59 -13.18 -3.87
C MET A 367 -11.40 -12.37 -3.36
N GLN A 368 -11.63 -11.15 -2.86
CA GLN A 368 -10.59 -10.30 -2.27
C GLN A 368 -10.00 -10.97 -1.02
N TYR A 369 -10.87 -11.50 -0.16
CA TYR A 369 -10.46 -12.20 1.05
C TYR A 369 -9.68 -13.48 0.73
N HIS A 370 -10.13 -14.28 -0.24
CA HIS A 370 -9.42 -15.48 -0.68
C HIS A 370 -8.02 -15.15 -1.21
N GLY A 371 -7.90 -14.14 -2.07
CA GLY A 371 -6.61 -13.72 -2.60
C GLY A 371 -5.68 -13.17 -1.53
N LEU A 372 -6.22 -12.41 -0.57
CA LEU A 372 -5.49 -11.98 0.61
C LEU A 372 -4.94 -13.19 1.40
N LEU A 373 -5.77 -14.21 1.68
CA LEU A 373 -5.31 -15.39 2.41
C LEU A 373 -4.19 -16.12 1.66
N LYS A 374 -4.28 -16.19 0.33
CA LYS A 374 -3.26 -16.80 -0.51
C LYS A 374 -1.92 -16.06 -0.40
N ILE A 375 -1.94 -14.73 -0.49
CA ILE A 375 -0.73 -13.92 -0.39
C ILE A 375 -0.13 -14.01 1.01
N ILE A 376 -0.94 -13.87 2.06
CA ILE A 376 -0.50 -14.01 3.47
C ILE A 376 0.17 -15.37 3.70
N THR A 377 -0.47 -16.44 3.24
CA THR A 377 0.10 -17.79 3.34
C THR A 377 1.44 -17.87 2.61
N GLY A 378 1.52 -17.26 1.43
CA GLY A 378 2.76 -17.14 0.66
C GLY A 378 3.86 -16.37 1.39
N THR A 379 3.52 -15.31 2.13
CA THR A 379 4.49 -14.51 2.92
C THR A 379 5.15 -15.38 3.99
N TYR A 380 4.34 -16.11 4.78
CA TYR A 380 4.89 -16.99 5.82
C TYR A 380 5.65 -18.18 5.23
N GLN A 381 5.24 -18.69 4.07
CA GLN A 381 5.99 -19.72 3.35
C GLN A 381 7.35 -19.20 2.86
N ALA A 382 7.38 -18.02 2.25
CA ALA A 382 8.62 -17.37 1.82
C ALA A 382 9.57 -17.16 3.01
N ASN A 383 9.08 -16.57 4.12
CA ASN A 383 9.91 -16.36 5.30
C ASN A 383 10.41 -17.67 5.94
N ALA A 384 9.62 -18.74 5.88
CA ALA A 384 10.06 -20.05 6.36
C ALA A 384 11.18 -20.63 5.47
N VAL A 385 11.08 -20.45 4.15
CA VAL A 385 12.13 -20.82 3.20
C VAL A 385 13.38 -19.97 3.42
N ASP A 386 13.25 -18.65 3.55
CA ASP A 386 14.37 -17.75 3.81
C ASP A 386 15.12 -18.16 5.09
N ARG A 387 14.40 -18.51 6.15
CA ARG A 387 15.01 -19.02 7.40
C ARG A 387 15.73 -20.35 7.21
N TYR A 388 15.10 -21.29 6.50
CA TYR A 388 15.74 -22.58 6.21
C TYR A 388 17.03 -22.41 5.42
N GLU A 389 17.00 -21.56 4.39
CA GLU A 389 18.16 -21.32 3.54
C GLU A 389 19.27 -20.58 4.28
N SER A 390 18.93 -19.59 5.11
CA SER A 390 19.87 -18.92 6.01
C SER A 390 20.60 -19.92 6.91
N GLN A 391 19.86 -20.86 7.49
CA GLN A 391 20.42 -21.88 8.37
C GLN A 391 21.31 -22.84 7.61
N TYR A 392 20.90 -23.25 6.42
CA TYR A 392 21.67 -24.13 5.55
C TYR A 392 23.01 -23.49 5.15
N ILE A 393 22.98 -22.24 4.70
CA ILE A 393 24.16 -21.46 4.35
C ILE A 393 25.07 -21.32 5.57
N THR A 394 24.52 -20.92 6.71
CA THR A 394 25.31 -20.70 7.94
C THR A 394 25.96 -22.00 8.42
N SER A 395 25.27 -23.13 8.35
CA SER A 395 25.83 -24.45 8.66
C SER A 395 26.96 -24.82 7.70
N TYR A 396 26.77 -24.63 6.40
CA TYR A 396 27.80 -24.88 5.39
C TYR A 396 29.06 -24.04 5.65
N LEU A 397 28.89 -22.76 6.00
CA LEU A 397 29.99 -21.86 6.33
C LEU A 397 30.72 -22.30 7.61
N ARG A 398 30.00 -22.62 8.69
CA ARG A 398 30.63 -23.07 9.94
C ARG A 398 31.45 -24.34 9.74
N ASP A 399 30.94 -25.30 8.98
CA ASP A 399 31.67 -26.51 8.63
C ASP A 399 32.97 -26.21 7.86
N TYR A 400 32.95 -25.24 6.95
CA TYR A 400 34.15 -24.78 6.24
C TYR A 400 35.15 -24.10 7.19
N GLU A 401 34.66 -23.20 8.05
CA GLU A 401 35.48 -22.46 9.02
C GLU A 401 36.15 -23.40 10.02
N GLU A 402 35.43 -24.41 10.51
CA GLU A 402 35.98 -25.44 11.42
C GLU A 402 37.07 -26.29 10.75
N LYS A 403 36.90 -26.63 9.47
CA LYS A 403 37.85 -27.47 8.72
C LYS A 403 39.11 -26.70 8.29
N THR A 404 38.98 -25.43 7.95
CA THR A 404 40.07 -24.63 7.35
C THR A 404 40.70 -23.63 8.31
N GLY A 405 39.99 -23.24 9.37
CA GLY A 405 40.38 -22.15 10.27
C GLY A 405 40.24 -20.76 9.65
N ILE A 406 39.70 -20.63 8.43
CA ILE A 406 39.50 -19.35 7.74
C ILE A 406 38.06 -18.91 7.97
N LYS A 407 37.87 -17.71 8.53
CA LYS A 407 36.56 -17.11 8.74
C LYS A 407 36.04 -16.49 7.43
N VAL A 408 34.80 -16.81 7.07
CA VAL A 408 34.13 -16.19 5.92
C VAL A 408 33.49 -14.87 6.38
N THR A 409 33.75 -13.80 5.64
CA THR A 409 33.25 -12.45 6.00
C THR A 409 32.55 -11.76 4.84
N LYS A 410 32.67 -12.31 3.62
CA LYS A 410 32.12 -11.72 2.41
C LYS A 410 31.23 -12.69 1.65
N MET A 411 30.25 -12.14 0.93
CA MET A 411 29.33 -12.88 0.08
C MET A 411 29.19 -12.21 -1.29
N ALA A 412 29.48 -12.96 -2.35
CA ALA A 412 29.15 -12.59 -3.72
C ALA A 412 27.92 -13.40 -4.18
N LEU A 413 26.81 -12.71 -4.47
CA LEU A 413 25.58 -13.35 -4.94
C LEU A 413 25.57 -13.43 -6.48
N TYR A 414 25.26 -14.58 -7.04
CA TYR A 414 25.08 -14.85 -8.46
C TYR A 414 23.65 -15.33 -8.71
N TRP A 415 23.26 -15.42 -9.97
CA TRP A 415 21.97 -15.98 -10.38
C TRP A 415 22.19 -17.08 -11.40
N ASP A 416 21.42 -18.14 -11.25
CA ASP A 416 21.40 -19.22 -12.20
C ASP A 416 20.71 -18.81 -13.51
N LYS A 417 20.50 -19.79 -14.40
CA LYS A 417 19.92 -19.51 -15.72
C LYS A 417 18.49 -18.95 -15.65
N ASN A 418 17.69 -19.35 -14.67
CA ASN A 418 16.24 -19.10 -14.62
C ASN A 418 15.79 -18.65 -13.22
N VAL A 419 16.49 -17.68 -12.63
CA VAL A 419 16.15 -17.17 -11.29
C VAL A 419 14.68 -16.72 -11.23
N SER A 420 13.94 -17.31 -10.30
CA SER A 420 12.51 -17.03 -10.14
C SER A 420 12.23 -15.83 -9.24
N GLY A 421 13.12 -15.54 -8.28
CA GLY A 421 12.93 -14.51 -7.26
C GLY A 421 11.85 -14.83 -6.20
N TYR A 422 11.22 -16.01 -6.30
CA TYR A 422 10.13 -16.45 -5.44
C TYR A 422 10.31 -17.92 -5.07
N ALA A 423 9.98 -18.30 -3.83
CA ALA A 423 10.05 -19.71 -3.46
C ALA A 423 9.06 -20.56 -4.29
N THR A 424 9.44 -21.81 -4.58
CA THR A 424 8.61 -22.75 -5.35
C THR A 424 7.22 -22.89 -4.75
N GLY A 425 6.19 -22.65 -5.56
CA GLY A 425 4.78 -22.73 -5.13
C GLY A 425 4.24 -21.48 -4.42
N VAL A 426 5.10 -20.48 -4.16
CA VAL A 426 4.68 -19.19 -3.60
C VAL A 426 4.26 -18.25 -4.72
N THR A 427 3.12 -17.59 -4.54
CA THR A 427 2.67 -16.53 -5.44
C THR A 427 3.18 -15.19 -4.93
N GLY A 428 3.92 -14.47 -5.77
CA GLY A 428 4.41 -13.12 -5.47
C GLY A 428 4.18 -12.14 -6.63
N TYR A 429 4.48 -10.87 -6.37
CA TYR A 429 4.51 -9.80 -7.38
C TYR A 429 5.34 -8.63 -6.85
N GLY A 430 6.37 -8.22 -7.59
CA GLY A 430 7.34 -7.26 -7.10
C GLY A 430 7.92 -7.73 -5.76
N ALA A 431 7.93 -6.83 -4.77
CA ALA A 431 8.40 -7.12 -3.41
C ALA A 431 7.46 -8.04 -2.59
N VAL A 432 6.23 -8.27 -3.04
CA VAL A 432 5.29 -9.14 -2.30
C VAL A 432 5.73 -10.59 -2.44
N ASN A 433 6.03 -11.21 -1.31
CA ASN A 433 6.50 -12.60 -1.18
C ASN A 433 7.82 -12.87 -1.92
N GLU A 434 8.59 -11.84 -2.24
CA GLU A 434 9.95 -11.96 -2.79
C GLU A 434 10.79 -12.82 -1.84
N ARG A 435 11.56 -13.74 -2.42
CA ARG A 435 12.54 -14.54 -1.68
C ARG A 435 13.77 -13.68 -1.44
N VAL A 436 14.13 -13.47 -0.17
CA VAL A 436 15.20 -12.53 0.18
C VAL A 436 16.58 -13.04 -0.23
N MET A 437 16.76 -14.36 -0.28
CA MET A 437 18.05 -14.98 -0.62
C MET A 437 18.45 -14.79 -2.09
N SER A 438 17.53 -14.37 -2.96
CA SER A 438 17.84 -13.99 -4.35
C SER A 438 18.18 -12.50 -4.53
N ASN A 439 18.18 -11.73 -3.44
CA ASN A 439 18.37 -10.29 -3.45
C ASN A 439 19.76 -9.92 -2.88
N ASP A 440 20.57 -9.21 -3.68
CA ASP A 440 22.00 -9.00 -3.43
C ASP A 440 22.30 -8.08 -2.23
N TRP A 441 21.43 -7.12 -1.97
CA TRP A 441 21.56 -6.22 -0.82
C TRP A 441 20.87 -6.79 0.43
N ALA A 442 19.81 -7.58 0.27
CA ALA A 442 19.01 -8.07 1.40
C ALA A 442 19.48 -9.42 1.95
N ALA A 443 20.02 -10.32 1.12
CA ALA A 443 20.40 -11.68 1.56
C ALA A 443 21.44 -11.69 2.71
N PRO A 444 22.53 -10.89 2.67
CA PRO A 444 23.49 -10.85 3.78
C PRO A 444 22.87 -10.35 5.10
N LEU A 445 21.96 -9.36 5.00
CA LEU A 445 21.24 -8.81 6.14
C LEU A 445 20.26 -9.84 6.72
N ALA A 446 19.58 -10.59 5.86
CA ALA A 446 18.70 -11.68 6.28
C ALA A 446 19.48 -12.77 7.04
N ILE A 447 20.65 -13.18 6.55
CA ILE A 447 21.52 -14.15 7.25
C ILE A 447 21.94 -13.63 8.64
N GLN A 448 22.28 -12.34 8.72
CA GLN A 448 22.59 -11.69 10.00
C GLN A 448 21.40 -11.69 10.96
N CYS A 449 20.21 -11.31 10.51
CA CYS A 449 19.01 -11.24 11.34
C CYS A 449 18.53 -12.63 11.80
N LEU A 450 18.54 -13.61 10.89
CA LEU A 450 17.93 -14.92 11.13
C LEU A 450 18.84 -15.87 11.93
N ASP A 451 20.16 -15.82 11.69
CA ASP A 451 21.13 -16.75 12.30
C ASP A 451 22.31 -16.07 13.00
N GLY A 452 22.36 -14.73 13.05
CA GLY A 452 23.41 -13.98 13.73
C GLY A 452 24.77 -14.02 13.02
N TYR A 453 24.83 -14.51 11.79
CA TYR A 453 26.07 -14.63 11.03
C TYR A 453 26.29 -13.36 10.20
N LYS A 454 27.34 -12.60 10.55
CA LYS A 454 27.67 -11.34 9.88
C LYS A 454 28.48 -11.59 8.63
N ILE A 455 27.94 -11.20 7.48
CA ILE A 455 28.56 -11.32 6.17
C ILE A 455 28.24 -10.06 5.36
N GLU A 456 29.21 -9.55 4.61
CA GLU A 456 29.06 -8.33 3.81
C GLU A 456 29.00 -8.66 2.32
N SER A 457 28.17 -7.95 1.56
CA SER A 457 28.15 -8.10 0.10
C SER A 457 29.51 -7.69 -0.51
N THR A 458 29.99 -8.46 -1.47
CA THR A 458 31.18 -8.13 -2.27
C THR A 458 30.90 -8.27 -3.76
N GLU A 459 31.77 -7.70 -4.59
CA GLU A 459 31.67 -7.78 -6.05
C GLU A 459 31.75 -9.22 -6.57
N LYS A 460 31.07 -9.45 -7.70
CA LYS A 460 31.03 -10.74 -8.39
C LYS A 460 32.29 -10.93 -9.22
N SER A 461 32.73 -12.18 -9.37
CA SER A 461 33.82 -12.59 -10.25
C SER A 461 33.27 -13.37 -11.43
N ASP A 462 33.49 -12.86 -12.64
CA ASP A 462 33.11 -13.53 -13.89
C ASP A 462 33.80 -14.88 -14.07
N GLU A 463 35.02 -15.02 -13.56
CA GLU A 463 35.78 -16.27 -13.62
C GLU A 463 35.12 -17.35 -12.77
N VAL A 464 34.71 -17.01 -11.54
CA VAL A 464 34.01 -17.93 -10.64
C VAL A 464 32.65 -18.31 -11.23
N TYR A 465 31.93 -17.37 -11.84
CA TYR A 465 30.66 -17.69 -12.48
C TYR A 465 30.83 -18.71 -13.62
N LYS A 466 31.76 -18.47 -14.53
CA LYS A 466 32.03 -19.36 -15.69
C LYS A 466 32.50 -20.74 -15.27
N GLU A 467 33.32 -20.83 -14.23
CA GLU A 467 33.86 -22.11 -13.76
C GLU A 467 32.82 -22.94 -13.00
N PHE A 468 32.02 -22.31 -12.13
CA PHE A 468 31.21 -23.04 -11.15
C PHE A 468 29.69 -22.99 -11.37
N PHE A 469 29.16 -21.98 -12.08
CA PHE A 469 27.73 -21.70 -12.12
C PHE A 469 27.13 -21.61 -13.54
N GLU A 470 27.93 -21.35 -14.57
CA GLU A 470 27.45 -21.19 -15.94
C GLU A 470 26.67 -22.43 -16.43
N GLY A 471 25.45 -22.19 -16.90
CA GLY A 471 24.56 -23.23 -17.43
C GLY A 471 23.80 -24.05 -16.38
N LYS A 472 24.02 -23.80 -15.08
CA LYS A 472 23.24 -24.44 -14.01
C LYS A 472 21.87 -23.79 -13.81
N ASP A 473 20.92 -24.57 -13.33
CA ASP A 473 19.51 -24.21 -13.16
C ASP A 473 18.93 -25.09 -12.04
N TRP A 474 18.71 -24.50 -10.86
CA TRP A 474 18.24 -25.24 -9.69
C TRP A 474 16.79 -24.88 -9.38
N THR A 475 16.09 -25.76 -8.68
CA THR A 475 14.70 -25.53 -8.23
C THR A 475 14.55 -25.52 -6.71
N GLN A 476 15.65 -25.79 -6.00
CA GLN A 476 15.75 -25.87 -4.55
C GLN A 476 17.22 -25.67 -4.15
N ILE A 477 17.44 -25.26 -2.89
CA ILE A 477 18.79 -25.09 -2.33
C ILE A 477 19.61 -26.40 -2.38
N ASN A 478 20.89 -26.29 -2.72
CA ASN A 478 21.84 -27.39 -2.89
C ASN A 478 23.28 -26.91 -2.61
N ASP A 479 24.12 -27.78 -2.06
CA ASP A 479 25.57 -27.54 -1.86
C ASP A 479 26.30 -27.04 -3.11
N GLU A 480 25.91 -27.48 -4.32
CA GLU A 480 26.51 -27.05 -5.59
C GLU A 480 26.36 -25.54 -5.87
N GLN A 481 25.50 -24.85 -5.12
CA GLN A 481 25.28 -23.42 -5.22
C GLN A 481 26.29 -22.61 -4.41
N PHE A 482 27.10 -23.26 -3.58
CA PHE A 482 28.07 -22.61 -2.69
C PHE A 482 29.50 -22.98 -3.06
N VAL A 483 30.32 -21.95 -3.31
CA VAL A 483 31.77 -22.09 -3.48
C VAL A 483 32.45 -21.12 -2.54
N VAL A 484 33.33 -21.60 -1.66
CA VAL A 484 34.07 -20.74 -0.73
C VAL A 484 35.52 -20.65 -1.17
N ILE A 485 35.99 -19.44 -1.42
CA ILE A 485 37.36 -19.13 -1.80
C ILE A 485 37.92 -18.14 -0.79
N GLY A 486 38.81 -18.61 0.09
CA GLY A 486 39.37 -17.80 1.16
C GLY A 486 38.29 -17.34 2.15
N ASP A 487 38.11 -16.02 2.27
CA ASP A 487 37.14 -15.39 3.18
C ASP A 487 35.77 -15.07 2.50
N THR A 488 35.56 -15.56 1.27
CA THR A 488 34.42 -15.17 0.44
C THR A 488 33.56 -16.38 0.05
N LEU A 489 32.26 -16.30 0.37
CA LEU A 489 31.22 -17.18 -0.16
C LEU A 489 30.75 -16.67 -1.52
N HIS A 490 30.84 -17.51 -2.54
CA HIS A 490 30.17 -17.33 -3.82
C HIS A 490 28.90 -18.17 -3.81
N PHE A 491 27.75 -17.50 -3.78
CA PHE A 491 26.43 -18.15 -3.73
C PHE A 491 25.66 -17.88 -5.03
N CYS A 492 25.23 -18.93 -5.73
CA CYS A 492 24.36 -18.80 -6.91
C CYS A 492 22.90 -19.09 -6.56
N ALA A 493 22.06 -18.05 -6.51
CA ALA A 493 20.64 -18.18 -6.24
C ALA A 493 19.85 -18.65 -7.48
N TYR A 494 18.75 -19.34 -7.19
CA TYR A 494 17.75 -19.89 -8.12
C TYR A 494 16.39 -19.20 -7.98
#